data_AF-A0A1F8NYC3-F1
#
_entry.id   AF-A0A1F8NYC3-F1
#
_cell.length_a   1.000
_cell.length_b   1.000
_cell.length_c   1.000
_cell.angle_alpha   90.00
_cell.angle_beta   90.00
_cell.angle_gamma   90.00
#
_symmetry.space_group_name_H-M   'P 1'
#
loop_
_entity.id
_entity.type
_entity.pdbx_description
1 polymer ?
#
loop_
_entity_poly.entity_id
_entity_poly.type
_entity_poly.pdbx_seq_one_letter_code
_entity_poly.pdbx_strand_id
1 'polypeptide(L)'
;MVVVPDQGLVVVFTAGHQQDPFDVKLIMQSFFFEAASPYVLPDHPEGVTRLNDKVLAVGEAPEPEPVPALPEIALTISGKTFEMLEMENQLGWKEVKLTFPGGSEASFFLVAEGLEIEFPVGLDGLFRIPSEESGFPEEFLVAMRGWWETENIFQLEYDVVYGMERNILLFVFEGDLLEVQVITPQGSITLAKGVIRE
;
A
#
# COMPACT_ATOMS: atom_id res chain seq x y z
N MET A 1 -22.92 9.13 -4.25
CA MET A 1 -23.69 8.84 -5.47
C MET A 1 -24.81 9.85 -5.60
N VAL A 2 -25.06 10.39 -6.79
CA VAL A 2 -26.16 11.31 -7.08
C VAL A 2 -27.00 10.72 -8.20
N VAL A 3 -28.32 10.67 -8.01
CA VAL A 3 -29.27 10.23 -9.04
C VAL A 3 -30.03 11.46 -9.52
N VAL A 4 -30.12 11.64 -10.84
CA VAL A 4 -30.90 12.70 -11.49
C VAL A 4 -31.96 12.04 -12.37
N PRO A 5 -33.13 11.70 -11.81
CA PRO A 5 -34.15 10.91 -12.50
C PRO A 5 -34.64 11.56 -13.79
N ASP A 6 -34.85 12.88 -13.78
CA ASP A 6 -35.35 13.64 -14.93
C ASP A 6 -34.39 13.60 -16.14
N GLN A 7 -33.13 13.24 -15.92
CA GLN A 7 -32.10 13.07 -16.96
C GLN A 7 -31.70 11.60 -17.18
N GLY A 8 -32.30 10.64 -16.45
CA GLY A 8 -31.91 9.23 -16.51
C GLY A 8 -30.45 8.97 -16.11
N LEU A 9 -29.87 9.83 -15.25
CA LEU A 9 -28.44 9.83 -14.94
C LEU A 9 -28.15 9.30 -13.53
N VAL A 10 -27.11 8.47 -13.41
CA VAL A 10 -26.52 8.04 -12.13
C VAL A 10 -25.05 8.44 -12.12
N VAL A 11 -24.65 9.26 -11.14
CA VAL A 11 -23.27 9.70 -10.94
C VAL A 11 -22.68 9.00 -9.73
N VAL A 12 -21.63 8.21 -9.96
CA VAL A 12 -20.88 7.50 -8.93
C VAL A 12 -19.54 8.21 -8.72
N PHE A 13 -19.20 8.46 -7.46
CA PHE A 13 -17.89 9.00 -7.07
C PHE A 13 -17.08 7.84 -6.51
N THR A 14 -15.94 7.56 -7.10
CA THR A 14 -15.06 6.44 -6.72
C THR A 14 -13.92 6.86 -5.80
N ALA A 15 -13.77 8.16 -5.53
CA ALA A 15 -12.78 8.73 -4.60
C ALA A 15 -13.24 10.08 -4.04
N GLY A 16 -12.79 10.38 -2.82
CA GLY A 16 -12.92 11.68 -2.15
C GLY A 16 -14.33 12.05 -1.69
N HIS A 17 -14.67 11.82 -0.41
CA HIS A 17 -15.75 12.56 0.25
C HIS A 17 -15.78 12.40 1.77
N GLN A 18 -15.05 13.22 2.52
CA GLN A 18 -15.36 13.38 3.96
C GLN A 18 -15.47 14.82 4.46
N GLN A 19 -15.09 15.84 3.69
CA GLN A 19 -14.96 17.20 4.28
C GLN A 19 -15.87 18.29 3.69
N ASP A 20 -16.45 18.15 2.47
CA ASP A 20 -17.46 19.14 2.04
C ASP A 20 -18.48 18.63 0.98
N PRO A 21 -19.74 18.34 1.38
CA PRO A 21 -20.83 18.01 0.46
C PRO A 21 -21.28 19.18 -0.44
N PHE A 22 -20.86 20.42 -0.18
CA PHE A 22 -21.31 21.58 -0.96
C PHE A 22 -20.59 21.72 -2.32
N ASP A 23 -19.33 21.31 -2.44
CA ASP A 23 -18.56 21.50 -3.69
C ASP A 23 -18.98 20.51 -4.80
N VAL A 24 -19.18 19.24 -4.45
CA VAL A 24 -19.54 18.20 -5.43
C VAL A 24 -20.90 18.49 -6.06
N LYS A 25 -21.90 18.87 -5.23
CA LYS A 25 -23.25 19.16 -5.73
C LYS A 25 -23.26 20.40 -6.63
N LEU A 26 -22.53 21.44 -6.26
CA LEU A 26 -22.43 22.68 -7.04
C LEU A 26 -21.75 22.41 -8.39
N ILE A 27 -20.59 21.73 -8.41
CA ILE A 27 -19.89 21.39 -9.65
C ILE A 27 -20.76 20.53 -10.57
N MET A 28 -21.49 19.55 -10.03
CA MET A 28 -22.41 18.71 -10.79
C MET A 28 -23.55 19.52 -11.44
N GLN A 29 -24.19 20.40 -10.66
CA GLN A 29 -25.27 21.25 -11.14
C GLN A 29 -24.79 22.29 -12.17
N SER A 30 -23.59 22.84 -11.99
CA SER A 30 -23.08 23.92 -12.85
C SER A 30 -22.44 23.46 -14.16
N PHE A 31 -21.87 22.25 -14.22
CA PHE A 31 -21.09 21.82 -15.39
C PHE A 31 -21.60 20.54 -16.04
N PHE A 32 -22.06 19.56 -15.25
CA PHE A 32 -22.33 18.22 -15.76
C PHE A 32 -23.78 18.02 -16.18
N PHE A 33 -24.75 18.52 -15.41
CA PHE A 33 -26.17 18.35 -15.75
C PHE A 33 -26.62 19.21 -16.93
N GLU A 34 -25.97 20.34 -17.21
CA GLU A 34 -26.21 21.13 -18.42
C GLU A 34 -25.54 20.53 -19.67
N ALA A 35 -24.40 19.85 -19.50
CA ALA A 35 -23.67 19.20 -20.60
C ALA A 35 -24.22 17.81 -20.96
N ALA A 36 -25.15 17.27 -20.17
CA ALA A 36 -25.77 15.97 -20.43
C ALA A 36 -26.67 16.05 -21.67
N SER A 37 -26.32 15.30 -22.71
CA SER A 37 -27.15 15.18 -23.91
C SER A 37 -28.45 14.45 -23.58
N PRO A 38 -29.62 14.94 -24.05
CA PRO A 38 -30.90 14.24 -23.86
C PRO A 38 -31.06 13.03 -24.80
N TYR A 39 -30.11 12.82 -25.73
CA TYR A 39 -30.17 11.75 -26.71
C TYR A 39 -29.45 10.50 -26.22
N VAL A 40 -30.05 9.34 -26.49
CA VAL A 40 -29.41 8.03 -26.26
C VAL A 40 -28.09 8.00 -27.02
N LEU A 41 -27.01 7.69 -26.30
CA LEU A 41 -25.71 7.49 -26.93
C LEU A 41 -25.80 6.32 -27.91
N PRO A 42 -25.33 6.47 -29.16
CA PRO A 42 -25.28 5.36 -30.09
C PRO A 42 -24.38 4.25 -29.54
N ASP A 43 -24.71 3.00 -29.88
CA ASP A 43 -23.89 1.85 -29.51
C ASP A 43 -22.44 2.05 -29.98
N HIS A 44 -21.49 1.76 -29.09
CA HIS A 44 -20.06 1.88 -29.38
C HIS A 44 -19.36 0.50 -29.23
N PRO A 45 -19.67 -0.48 -30.09
CA PRO A 45 -19.21 -1.87 -29.93
C PRO A 45 -17.69 -2.00 -29.87
N GLU A 46 -16.95 -1.24 -30.67
CA GLU A 46 -15.47 -1.21 -30.63
C GLU A 46 -14.92 -0.76 -29.25
N GLY A 47 -15.68 0.10 -28.57
CA GLY A 47 -15.31 0.64 -27.25
C GLY A 47 -15.53 -0.39 -26.16
N VAL A 48 -16.63 -1.14 -26.26
CA VAL A 48 -16.92 -2.28 -25.38
C VAL A 48 -15.88 -3.38 -25.56
N THR A 49 -15.52 -3.73 -26.80
CA THR A 49 -14.45 -4.69 -27.08
C THR A 49 -13.13 -4.23 -26.45
N ARG A 50 -12.72 -2.98 -26.70
CA ARG A 50 -11.48 -2.43 -26.12
C ARG A 50 -11.49 -2.43 -24.59
N LEU A 51 -12.64 -2.13 -23.97
CA LEU A 51 -12.79 -2.19 -22.52
C LEU A 51 -12.62 -3.62 -22.01
N ASN A 52 -13.30 -4.58 -22.62
CA ASN A 52 -13.22 -5.99 -22.24
C ASN A 52 -11.81 -6.53 -22.38
N ASP A 53 -11.12 -6.21 -23.49
CA ASP A 53 -9.72 -6.60 -23.70
C ASP A 53 -8.81 -6.04 -22.59
N LYS A 54 -9.05 -4.80 -22.17
CA LYS A 54 -8.29 -4.18 -21.07
C LYS A 54 -8.62 -4.81 -19.72
N VAL A 55 -9.88 -5.12 -19.43
CA VAL A 55 -10.28 -5.80 -18.20
C VAL A 55 -9.64 -7.19 -18.12
N LEU A 56 -9.63 -7.94 -19.23
CA LEU A 56 -8.98 -9.24 -19.31
C LEU A 56 -7.47 -9.11 -19.10
N ALA A 57 -6.82 -8.14 -19.76
CA ALA A 57 -5.38 -7.90 -19.61
C ALA A 57 -4.97 -7.47 -18.19
N VAL A 58 -5.81 -6.71 -17.48
CA VAL A 58 -5.55 -6.33 -16.07
C VAL A 58 -5.79 -7.49 -15.10
N GLY A 59 -6.61 -8.47 -15.49
CA GLY A 59 -6.83 -9.68 -14.71
C GLY A 59 -5.64 -10.66 -14.73
N GLU A 60 -4.68 -10.48 -15.63
CA GLU A 60 -3.45 -11.26 -15.65
C GLU A 60 -2.46 -10.70 -14.61
N ALA A 61 -2.03 -11.55 -13.67
CA ALA A 61 -1.00 -11.16 -12.72
C ALA A 61 0.29 -10.81 -13.47
N PRO A 62 1.03 -9.76 -13.09
CA PRO A 62 2.31 -9.47 -13.70
C PRO A 62 3.27 -10.63 -13.46
N GLU A 63 4.20 -10.86 -14.41
CA GLU A 63 5.24 -11.86 -14.22
C GLU A 63 6.17 -11.45 -13.05
N PRO A 64 6.52 -12.38 -12.15
CA PRO A 64 7.48 -12.10 -11.08
C PRO A 64 8.85 -11.69 -11.62
N GLU A 65 9.46 -10.69 -11.00
CA GLU A 65 10.83 -10.30 -11.29
C GLU A 65 11.83 -11.22 -10.57
N PRO A 66 13.05 -11.45 -11.14
CA PRO A 66 14.10 -12.17 -10.43
C PRO A 66 14.49 -11.44 -9.14
N VAL A 67 14.50 -12.18 -8.02
CA VAL A 67 14.89 -11.64 -6.71
C VAL A 67 16.42 -11.48 -6.66
N PRO A 68 16.95 -10.28 -6.40
CA PRO A 68 18.38 -10.08 -6.21
C PRO A 68 18.92 -10.89 -5.03
N ALA A 69 20.22 -11.20 -5.04
CA ALA A 69 20.86 -11.83 -3.89
C ALA A 69 20.75 -10.91 -2.65
N LEU A 70 20.46 -11.51 -1.50
CA LEU A 70 20.34 -10.77 -0.24
C LEU A 70 21.72 -10.21 0.20
N PRO A 71 21.79 -8.95 0.67
CA PRO A 71 23.02 -8.41 1.24
C PRO A 71 23.36 -9.10 2.57
N GLU A 72 24.62 -9.05 2.99
CA GLU A 72 25.09 -9.71 4.23
C GLU A 72 24.34 -9.24 5.47
N ILE A 73 23.94 -7.96 5.53
CA ILE A 73 23.17 -7.44 6.66
C ILE A 73 21.78 -8.09 6.74
N ALA A 74 21.15 -8.41 5.60
CA ALA A 74 19.86 -9.08 5.58
C ALA A 74 19.95 -10.43 6.28
N LEU A 75 21.03 -11.19 6.05
CA LEU A 75 21.29 -12.46 6.73
C LEU A 75 21.55 -12.26 8.23
N THR A 76 22.13 -11.12 8.60
CA THR A 76 22.48 -10.78 9.99
C THR A 76 21.26 -10.38 10.81
N ILE A 77 20.31 -9.66 10.22
CA ILE A 77 19.11 -9.13 10.89
C ILE A 77 17.87 -10.00 10.69
N SER A 78 17.88 -10.92 9.72
CA SER A 78 16.75 -11.81 9.44
C SER A 78 16.33 -12.58 10.69
N GLY A 79 15.05 -12.42 11.08
CA GLY A 79 14.45 -13.08 12.23
C GLY A 79 14.80 -12.47 13.58
N LYS A 80 15.64 -11.42 13.63
CA LYS A 80 15.91 -10.68 14.87
C LYS A 80 14.80 -9.66 15.15
N THR A 81 14.43 -9.53 16.41
CA THR A 81 13.44 -8.55 16.86
C THR A 81 14.15 -7.27 17.28
N PHE A 82 13.71 -6.15 16.72
CA PHE A 82 14.07 -4.80 17.14
C PHE A 82 13.01 -4.29 18.11
N GLU A 83 13.43 -3.87 19.30
CA GLU A 83 12.59 -3.15 20.26
C GLU A 83 12.68 -1.64 19.96
N MET A 84 11.52 -1.01 19.78
CA MET A 84 11.45 0.41 19.39
C MET A 84 11.67 1.31 20.61
N LEU A 85 12.52 2.32 20.46
CA LEU A 85 12.86 3.27 21.51
C LEU A 85 11.73 4.28 21.72
N GLU A 86 11.07 4.24 22.89
CA GLU A 86 9.86 5.05 23.16
C GLU A 86 10.04 6.55 22.90
N MET A 87 11.20 7.12 23.25
CA MET A 87 11.46 8.56 23.09
C MET A 87 11.59 9.01 21.63
N GLU A 88 11.77 8.08 20.70
CA GLU A 88 12.03 8.37 19.28
C GLU A 88 10.96 7.77 18.36
N ASN A 89 9.89 7.20 18.91
CA ASN A 89 8.91 6.42 18.18
C ASN A 89 7.60 7.20 17.93
N GLN A 90 7.48 7.79 16.75
CA GLN A 90 6.27 8.47 16.28
C GLN A 90 5.24 7.50 15.66
N LEU A 91 5.63 6.26 15.41
CA LEU A 91 4.79 5.24 14.77
C LEU A 91 3.91 4.46 15.76
N GLY A 92 4.20 4.55 17.06
CA GLY A 92 3.50 3.76 18.09
C GLY A 92 3.85 2.26 18.05
N TRP A 93 4.86 1.88 17.29
CA TRP A 93 5.33 0.49 17.15
C TRP A 93 6.14 0.08 18.36
N LYS A 94 5.99 -1.15 18.85
CA LYS A 94 6.76 -1.67 20.00
C LYS A 94 7.88 -2.58 19.56
N GLU A 95 7.57 -3.50 18.66
CA GLU A 95 8.52 -4.49 18.16
C GLU A 95 8.39 -4.62 16.65
N VAL A 96 9.52 -4.78 15.98
CA VAL A 96 9.63 -5.03 14.54
C VAL A 96 10.55 -6.21 14.30
N LYS A 97 10.19 -7.11 13.40
CA LYS A 97 11.07 -8.18 12.91
C LYS A 97 10.87 -8.37 11.42
N LEU A 98 11.96 -8.43 10.68
CA LEU A 98 11.97 -8.77 9.26
C LEU A 98 12.65 -10.13 9.08
N THR A 99 12.03 -11.04 8.33
CA THR A 99 12.59 -12.37 8.05
C THR A 99 12.75 -12.55 6.55
N PHE A 100 13.97 -12.87 6.13
CA PHE A 100 14.34 -13.12 4.74
C PHE A 100 14.78 -14.59 4.57
N PRO A 101 13.89 -15.49 4.12
CA PRO A 101 14.19 -16.92 3.97
C PRO A 101 15.03 -17.26 2.72
N GLY A 102 15.33 -16.29 1.84
CA GLY A 102 16.10 -16.49 0.62
C GLY A 102 15.27 -16.81 -0.65
N GLY A 103 13.95 -16.60 -0.60
CA GLY A 103 13.04 -16.76 -1.74
C GLY A 103 12.42 -15.44 -2.20
N SER A 104 11.26 -15.53 -2.87
CA SER A 104 10.50 -14.38 -3.38
C SER A 104 9.63 -13.67 -2.35
N GLU A 105 9.67 -14.10 -1.10
CA GLU A 105 8.83 -13.56 -0.03
C GLU A 105 9.65 -13.43 1.25
N ALA A 106 9.48 -12.30 1.93
CA ALA A 106 9.91 -12.03 3.28
C ALA A 106 8.69 -11.93 4.21
N SER A 107 8.91 -11.96 5.52
CA SER A 107 7.86 -11.63 6.49
C SER A 107 8.21 -10.39 7.28
N PHE A 108 7.21 -9.53 7.49
CA PHE A 108 7.29 -8.33 8.31
C PHE A 108 6.36 -8.49 9.52
N PHE A 109 6.96 -8.71 10.67
CA PHE A 109 6.26 -8.83 11.94
C PHE A 109 6.29 -7.50 12.69
N LEU A 110 5.12 -7.11 13.21
CA LEU A 110 4.90 -5.85 13.88
C LEU A 110 4.05 -6.05 15.14
N VAL A 111 4.51 -5.48 16.25
CA VAL A 111 3.68 -5.28 17.45
C VAL A 111 3.36 -3.80 17.56
N ALA A 112 2.07 -3.44 17.52
CA ALA A 112 1.60 -2.06 17.66
C ALA A 112 0.23 -2.04 18.33
N GLU A 113 -0.01 -1.09 19.25
CA GLU A 113 -1.31 -0.88 19.91
C GLU A 113 -1.96 -2.13 20.56
N GLY A 114 -1.16 -3.13 20.93
CA GLY A 114 -1.64 -4.39 21.52
C GLY A 114 -2.05 -5.45 20.49
N LEU A 115 -1.84 -5.17 19.20
CA LEU A 115 -1.91 -6.13 18.11
C LEU A 115 -0.52 -6.67 17.80
N GLU A 116 -0.48 -7.96 17.45
CA GLU A 116 0.69 -8.67 16.99
C GLU A 116 0.35 -9.27 15.62
N ILE A 117 1.06 -8.83 14.58
CA ILE A 117 0.66 -9.03 13.20
C ILE A 117 1.88 -9.36 12.35
N GLU A 118 1.76 -10.33 11.44
CA GLU A 118 2.82 -10.69 10.48
C GLU A 118 2.31 -10.56 9.04
N PHE A 119 2.92 -9.67 8.27
CA PHE A 119 2.59 -9.42 6.87
C PHE A 119 3.54 -10.18 5.94
N PRO A 120 3.02 -10.85 4.89
CA PRO A 120 3.86 -11.33 3.81
C PRO A 120 4.33 -10.13 2.98
N VAL A 121 5.59 -10.15 2.54
CA VAL A 121 6.21 -9.07 1.75
C VAL A 121 6.84 -9.69 0.50
N GLY A 122 6.37 -9.29 -0.68
CA GLY A 122 6.96 -9.77 -1.93
C GLY A 122 8.30 -9.12 -2.23
N LEU A 123 9.27 -9.92 -2.65
CA LEU A 123 10.63 -9.49 -3.05
C LEU A 123 10.87 -9.57 -4.57
N ASP A 124 9.86 -10.02 -5.31
CA ASP A 124 9.85 -10.25 -6.76
C ASP A 124 9.09 -9.16 -7.53
N GLY A 125 8.99 -7.97 -6.95
CA GLY A 125 8.25 -6.83 -7.53
C GLY A 125 6.73 -6.92 -7.37
N LEU A 126 6.19 -8.06 -6.94
CA LEU A 126 4.75 -8.26 -6.75
C LEU A 126 4.34 -8.04 -5.29
N PHE A 127 3.21 -7.38 -5.07
CA PHE A 127 2.63 -7.25 -3.73
C PHE A 127 2.14 -8.60 -3.20
N ARG A 128 2.32 -8.82 -1.90
CA ARG A 128 1.68 -9.90 -1.16
C ARG A 128 0.59 -9.32 -0.27
N ILE A 129 -0.51 -10.03 -0.18
CA ILE A 129 -1.66 -9.66 0.66
C ILE A 129 -1.83 -10.81 1.67
N PRO A 130 -2.00 -10.53 2.97
CA PRO A 130 -2.34 -11.55 3.94
C PRO A 130 -3.58 -12.36 3.48
N SER A 131 -3.54 -13.67 3.61
CA SER A 131 -4.70 -14.50 3.29
C SER A 131 -5.74 -14.43 4.41
N GLU A 132 -7.03 -14.71 4.10
CA GLU A 132 -8.09 -14.79 5.12
C GLU A 132 -7.77 -15.82 6.22
N GLU A 133 -7.04 -16.89 5.88
CA GLU A 133 -6.59 -17.93 6.81
C GLU A 133 -5.57 -17.42 7.84
N SER A 134 -4.96 -16.25 7.58
CA SER A 134 -3.97 -15.62 8.45
C SER A 134 -4.62 -14.97 9.70
N GLY A 135 -5.95 -14.98 9.80
CA GLY A 135 -6.68 -14.38 10.93
C GLY A 135 -6.60 -12.85 10.99
N PHE A 136 -6.22 -12.23 9.87
CA PHE A 136 -6.12 -10.78 9.76
C PHE A 136 -7.49 -10.12 9.83
N PRO A 137 -7.67 -9.07 10.64
CA PRO A 137 -8.88 -8.27 10.57
C PRO A 137 -8.98 -7.61 9.20
N GLU A 138 -10.17 -7.66 8.57
CA GLU A 138 -10.41 -7.11 7.22
C GLU A 138 -10.05 -5.61 7.13
N GLU A 139 -10.17 -4.88 8.24
CA GLU A 139 -9.80 -3.47 8.36
C GLU A 139 -8.29 -3.18 8.22
N PHE A 140 -7.43 -4.21 8.30
CA PHE A 140 -5.97 -4.10 8.16
C PHE A 140 -5.44 -4.87 6.95
N LEU A 141 -6.26 -5.03 5.90
CA LEU A 141 -5.81 -5.63 4.65
C LEU A 141 -4.81 -4.69 3.96
N VAL A 142 -3.53 -5.03 4.09
CA VAL A 142 -2.41 -4.27 3.53
C VAL A 142 -1.66 -5.15 2.54
N ALA A 143 -1.48 -4.64 1.33
CA ALA A 143 -0.62 -5.23 0.33
C ALA A 143 0.81 -4.73 0.53
N MET A 144 1.81 -5.61 0.62
CA MET A 144 3.21 -5.23 0.82
C MET A 144 4.18 -5.84 -0.21
N ARG A 145 5.17 -5.05 -0.60
CA ARG A 145 6.37 -5.52 -1.29
C ARG A 145 7.59 -4.75 -0.80
N GLY A 146 8.77 -5.30 -0.97
CA GLY A 146 9.99 -4.62 -0.57
C GLY A 146 11.20 -5.04 -1.38
N TRP A 147 12.24 -4.22 -1.29
CA TRP A 147 13.49 -4.45 -1.98
C TRP A 147 14.65 -3.80 -1.24
N TRP A 148 15.84 -4.33 -1.43
CA TRP A 148 17.07 -3.70 -0.94
C TRP A 148 17.49 -2.63 -1.94
N GLU A 149 17.46 -1.36 -1.53
CA GLU A 149 17.97 -0.23 -2.34
C GLU A 149 19.50 -0.18 -2.29
N THR A 150 20.05 -0.45 -1.11
CA THR A 150 21.49 -0.51 -0.85
C THR A 150 21.76 -1.66 0.11
N GLU A 151 23.03 -1.89 0.45
CA GLU A 151 23.39 -2.93 1.42
C GLU A 151 22.68 -2.74 2.77
N ASN A 152 22.41 -1.51 3.22
CA ASN A 152 21.88 -1.22 4.55
C ASN A 152 20.47 -0.63 4.57
N ILE A 153 19.82 -0.50 3.40
CA ILE A 153 18.50 0.14 3.28
C ILE A 153 17.54 -0.83 2.60
N PHE A 154 16.56 -1.29 3.36
CA PHE A 154 15.42 -2.04 2.84
C PHE A 154 14.21 -1.09 2.70
N GLN A 155 13.65 -1.00 1.50
CA GLN A 155 12.41 -0.27 1.26
C GLN A 155 11.24 -1.22 1.39
N LEU A 156 10.21 -0.78 2.13
CA LEU A 156 8.92 -1.46 2.22
C LEU A 156 7.87 -0.53 1.64
N GLU A 157 7.28 -0.94 0.53
CA GLU A 157 6.12 -0.28 -0.05
C GLU A 157 4.86 -1.01 0.39
N TYR A 158 3.89 -0.26 0.89
CA TYR A 158 2.61 -0.81 1.29
C TYR A 158 1.44 0.02 0.79
N ASP A 159 0.35 -0.68 0.51
CA ASP A 159 -0.91 -0.12 0.07
C ASP A 159 -2.02 -0.67 0.97
N VAL A 160 -2.78 0.22 1.60
CA VAL A 160 -3.97 -0.19 2.34
C VAL A 160 -5.02 -0.48 1.29
N VAL A 161 -5.48 -1.72 1.17
CA VAL A 161 -6.28 -2.20 0.00
C VAL A 161 -7.60 -1.42 -0.18
N TYR A 162 -8.12 -0.81 0.89
CA TYR A 162 -9.29 0.08 0.86
C TYR A 162 -8.95 1.58 0.99
N GLY A 163 -7.67 1.90 1.13
CA GLY A 163 -7.14 3.26 1.13
C GLY A 163 -6.82 3.74 -0.29
N MET A 164 -6.44 5.01 -0.39
CA MET A 164 -5.95 5.62 -1.64
C MET A 164 -4.46 5.99 -1.53
N GLU A 165 -3.79 5.48 -0.49
CA GLU A 165 -2.46 5.90 -0.09
C GLU A 165 -1.49 4.75 -0.25
N ARG A 166 -0.57 4.94 -1.20
CA ARG A 166 0.63 4.14 -1.35
C ARG A 166 1.74 4.79 -0.55
N ASN A 167 2.32 4.03 0.36
CA ASN A 167 3.31 4.51 1.31
C ASN A 167 4.61 3.72 1.17
N ILE A 168 5.74 4.40 1.43
CA ILE A 168 7.07 3.79 1.41
C ILE A 168 7.74 4.09 2.74
N LEU A 169 8.20 3.04 3.42
CA LEU A 169 9.07 3.12 4.59
C LEU A 169 10.48 2.67 4.21
N LEU A 170 11.46 3.40 4.71
CA LEU A 170 12.87 3.02 4.63
C LEU A 170 13.29 2.45 5.97
N PHE A 171 13.75 1.20 5.96
CA PHE A 171 14.39 0.54 7.09
C PHE A 171 15.90 0.66 6.89
N VAL A 172 16.52 1.54 7.66
CA VAL A 172 17.97 1.82 7.61
C VAL A 172 18.64 1.10 8.77
N PHE A 173 19.58 0.22 8.45
CA PHE A 173 20.27 -0.62 9.43
C PHE A 173 21.71 -0.16 9.64
N GLU A 174 22.13 -0.01 10.90
CA GLU A 174 23.52 0.26 11.27
C GLU A 174 23.91 -0.59 12.48
N GLY A 175 24.55 -1.73 12.23
CA GLY A 175 24.85 -2.72 13.27
C GLY A 175 23.55 -3.25 13.89
N ASP A 176 23.36 -2.97 15.18
CA ASP A 176 22.16 -3.38 15.92
C ASP A 176 21.06 -2.31 15.95
N LEU A 177 21.29 -1.15 15.32
CA LEU A 177 20.33 -0.05 15.21
C LEU A 177 19.46 -0.21 13.96
N LEU A 178 18.16 0.00 14.13
CA LEU A 178 17.19 0.22 13.07
C LEU A 178 16.67 1.67 13.15
N GLU A 179 16.65 2.36 12.03
CA GLU A 179 15.84 3.57 11.83
C GLU A 179 14.74 3.30 10.80
N VAL A 180 13.52 3.72 11.12
CA VAL A 180 12.38 3.71 10.20
C VAL A 180 12.15 5.14 9.73
N GLN A 181 12.24 5.37 8.43
CA GLN A 181 12.12 6.69 7.83
C GLN A 181 11.01 6.73 6.76
N VAL A 182 10.51 7.92 6.47
CA VAL A 182 9.63 8.20 5.32
C VAL A 182 10.29 9.22 4.39
N ILE A 183 10.09 9.08 3.09
CA ILE A 183 10.56 10.07 2.11
C ILE A 183 9.54 11.19 1.99
N THR A 184 10.00 12.42 2.12
CA THR A 184 9.22 13.65 1.86
C THR A 184 9.87 14.44 0.72
N PRO A 185 9.16 15.43 0.13
CA PRO A 185 9.77 16.32 -0.86
C PRO A 185 11.02 17.07 -0.36
N GLN A 186 11.21 17.18 0.95
CA GLN A 186 12.36 17.85 1.58
C GLN A 186 13.50 16.90 1.96
N GLY A 187 13.33 15.58 1.79
CA GLY A 187 14.28 14.55 2.22
C GLY A 187 13.62 13.46 3.06
N SER A 188 14.41 12.55 3.63
CA SER A 188 13.86 11.54 4.55
C SER A 188 13.72 12.09 5.97
N ILE A 189 12.69 11.63 6.68
CA ILE A 189 12.44 11.95 8.08
C ILE A 189 12.41 10.64 8.86
N THR A 190 13.20 10.54 9.92
CA THR A 190 13.16 9.42 10.86
C THR A 190 11.90 9.51 11.72
N LEU A 191 11.07 8.47 11.64
CA LEU A 191 9.82 8.33 12.39
C LEU A 191 10.00 7.48 13.64
N ALA A 192 10.92 6.50 13.60
CA ALA A 192 11.19 5.65 14.73
C ALA A 192 12.62 5.11 14.72
N LYS A 193 13.15 4.80 15.90
CA LYS A 193 14.38 4.02 16.05
C LYS A 193 14.14 2.81 16.92
N GLY A 194 14.90 1.75 16.69
CA GLY A 194 14.87 0.54 17.48
C GLY A 194 16.24 -0.12 17.54
N VAL A 195 16.42 -1.01 18.51
CA VAL A 195 17.64 -1.78 18.70
C VAL A 195 17.32 -3.27 18.79
N ILE A 196 18.24 -4.12 18.35
CA ILE A 196 18.06 -5.57 18.50
C ILE A 196 17.87 -5.91 19.98
N ARG A 197 16.81 -6.67 20.26
CA ARG A 197 16.54 -7.25 21.57
C ARG A 197 17.47 -8.44 21.80
N GLU A 198 18.27 -8.37 22.85
CA GLU A 198 19.12 -9.50 23.32
C GLU A 198 18.30 -10.67 23.88
#